data_AF-A0A3D3NVN8-F1
#
_entry.id   AF-A0A3D3NVN8-F1
#
_cell.length_a   1.000
_cell.length_b   1.000
_cell.length_c   1.000
_cell.angle_alpha   90.00
_cell.angle_beta   90.00
_cell.angle_gamma   90.00
#
_symmetry.space_group_name_H-M   'P 1'
#
loop_
_entity.id
_entity.type
_entity.pdbx_description
1 polymer ?
#
loop_
_entity_poly.entity_id
_entity_poly.type
_entity_poly.pdbx_seq_one_letter_code
_entity_poly.pdbx_strand_id
1 'polypeptide(L)' 'LARAHASGWLDDKAGQAAQRALKGLAKHLTPDGLLAGAAQSNKGGDALQKSDYRTIYQMGMGLKMQLMAAL' A
#
# COMPACT_ATOMS: atom_id res chain seq x y z
N LEU A 1 -10.26 3.84 -1.81
CA LEU A 1 -10.40 4.11 -3.26
C LEU A 1 -11.05 2.94 -3.98
N ALA A 2 -10.36 1.81 -4.18
CA ALA A 2 -10.91 0.63 -4.88
C ALA A 2 -12.30 0.19 -4.38
N ARG A 3 -12.44 -0.12 -3.08
CA ARG A 3 -13.74 -0.53 -2.50
C ARG A 3 -14.87 0.49 -2.70
N ALA A 4 -14.55 1.78 -2.60
CA ALA A 4 -15.54 2.85 -2.76
C ALA A 4 -15.96 3.02 -4.22
N HIS A 5 -15.03 2.88 -5.17
CA HIS A 5 -15.34 2.82 -6.60
C HIS A 5 -16.20 1.58 -6.92
N ALA A 6 -15.80 0.39 -6.45
CA ALA A 6 -16.55 -0.85 -6.63
C ALA A 6 -17.96 -0.82 -6.02
N SER A 7 -18.17 -0.01 -4.98
CA SER A 7 -19.47 0.20 -4.34
C SER A 7 -20.28 1.34 -4.97
N GLY A 8 -19.78 1.98 -6.04
CA GLY A 8 -20.44 3.09 -6.73
C GLY A 8 -20.41 4.43 -5.99
N TRP A 9 -19.58 4.57 -4.95
CA TRP A 9 -19.49 5.80 -4.16
C TRP A 9 -18.52 6.83 -4.75
N LEU A 10 -17.57 6.39 -5.57
CA LEU A 10 -16.59 7.24 -6.24
C LEU A 10 -16.55 6.94 -7.73
N ASP A 11 -16.14 7.93 -8.51
CA ASP A 11 -15.99 7.84 -9.96
C ASP A 11 -14.77 6.99 -10.39
N ASP A 12 -14.63 6.80 -11.70
CA ASP A 12 -13.55 5.99 -12.29
C ASP A 12 -12.14 6.50 -11.97
N LYS A 13 -11.98 7.78 -11.59
CA LYS A 13 -10.68 8.31 -11.19
C LYS A 13 -10.19 7.61 -9.93
N ALA A 14 -11.09 7.23 -9.02
CA ALA A 14 -10.74 6.46 -7.83
C ALA A 14 -10.26 5.04 -8.18
N GLY A 15 -10.91 4.37 -9.15
CA GLY A 15 -10.47 3.08 -9.68
C GLY A 15 -9.08 3.16 -10.33
N GLN A 16 -8.87 4.15 -11.19
CA GLN A 16 -7.57 4.40 -11.84
C GLN A 16 -6.48 4.71 -10.81
N ALA A 17 -6.77 5.50 -9.77
CA ALA A 17 -5.83 5.78 -8.69
C ALA A 17 -5.44 4.52 -7.91
N ALA A 18 -6.41 3.64 -7.63
CA ALA A 18 -6.16 2.37 -6.97
C ALA A 18 -5.31 1.41 -7.83
N GLN A 19 -5.55 1.34 -9.14
CA GLN A 19 -4.71 0.57 -10.08
C GLN A 19 -3.28 1.11 -10.14
N ARG A 20 -3.11 2.45 -10.17
CA ARG A 20 -1.78 3.08 -10.10
C ARG A 20 -1.06 2.72 -8.81
N ALA A 21 -1.77 2.72 -7.67
CA ALA A 21 -1.20 2.31 -6.39
C ALA A 21 -0.73 0.85 -6.43
N LEU A 22 -1.56 -0.08 -6.94
CA LEU A 22 -1.19 -1.49 -7.06
C LEU A 22 0.05 -1.69 -7.95
N LYS A 23 0.10 -1.01 -9.11
CA LYS A 23 1.26 -1.03 -10.00
C LYS A 23 2.52 -0.46 -9.33
N GLY A 24 2.38 0.59 -8.53
CA GLY A 24 3.46 1.17 -7.74
C GLY A 24 4.05 0.19 -6.72
N LEU A 25 3.18 -0.55 -6.01
CA LEU A 25 3.60 -1.53 -5.01
C LEU A 25 4.46 -2.66 -5.58
N ALA A 26 4.31 -3.02 -6.85
CA ALA A 26 5.12 -4.06 -7.48
C ALA A 26 6.63 -3.75 -7.43
N LYS A 27 7.01 -2.46 -7.42
CA LYS A 27 8.41 -2.03 -7.33
C LYS A 27 9.03 -2.24 -5.94
N HIS A 28 8.20 -2.53 -4.94
CA HIS A 28 8.63 -2.72 -3.55
C HIS A 28 8.56 -4.20 -3.12
N LEU A 29 8.35 -5.11 -4.07
CA LEU A 29 8.41 -6.54 -3.80
C LEU A 29 9.85 -7.00 -3.78
N THR A 30 10.21 -7.69 -2.71
CA THR A 30 11.45 -8.46 -2.65
C THR A 30 11.38 -9.66 -3.60
N PRO A 31 12.51 -10.30 -3.95
CA PRO A 31 12.52 -11.46 -4.85
C PRO A 31 11.64 -12.64 -4.38
N ASP A 32 11.47 -12.80 -3.07
CA ASP A 32 10.59 -13.78 -2.43
C ASP A 32 9.13 -13.30 -2.27
N GLY A 33 8.80 -12.13 -2.81
CA GLY A 33 7.42 -11.64 -2.93
C GLY A 33 6.88 -10.87 -1.71
N LEU A 34 7.73 -10.55 -0.73
CA LEU A 34 7.36 -9.75 0.43
C LEU A 34 7.34 -8.26 0.08
N LEU A 35 6.37 -7.53 0.64
CA LEU A 35 6.27 -6.09 0.46
C LEU A 35 7.19 -5.37 1.46
N ALA A 36 8.24 -4.77 0.93
CA ALA A 36 9.17 -3.91 1.65
C ALA A 36 8.75 -2.44 1.55
N GLY A 37 9.57 -1.53 2.06
CA GLY A 37 9.35 -0.10 1.91
C GLY A 37 8.29 0.48 2.86
N ALA A 38 7.82 -0.28 3.85
CA ALA A 38 6.84 0.21 4.81
C ALA A 38 7.51 1.08 5.88
N ALA A 39 6.88 2.20 6.26
CA ALA A 39 7.26 2.93 7.45
C ALA A 39 6.94 2.10 8.70
N GLN A 40 7.83 2.15 9.70
CA GLN A 40 7.62 1.46 10.97
C GLN A 40 6.53 2.17 11.80
N SER A 41 5.98 1.46 12.79
CA SER A 41 5.24 2.08 13.90
C SER A 41 6.04 3.26 14.48
N ASN A 42 5.36 4.37 14.76
CA ASN A 42 5.91 5.65 15.19
C ASN A 42 6.51 5.67 16.61
N LYS A 43 7.01 4.54 17.11
CA LYS A 43 7.64 4.43 18.44
C LYS A 43 8.88 5.33 18.58
N GLY A 44 9.53 5.67 17.47
CA GLY A 44 10.64 6.64 17.41
C GLY A 44 10.21 8.07 17.03
N GLY A 45 8.92 8.38 17.01
CA GLY A 45 8.40 9.71 16.73
C GLY A 45 8.61 10.20 15.29
N ASP A 46 8.51 11.52 15.11
CA ASP A 46 8.59 12.21 13.82
C ASP A 46 9.94 12.00 13.11
N ALA A 47 11.04 12.01 13.86
CA ALA A 47 12.38 11.78 13.32
C ALA A 47 12.49 10.42 12.61
N LEU A 48 11.91 9.36 13.21
CA LEU A 48 11.86 8.04 12.59
C LEU A 48 11.00 8.04 11.33
N GLN A 49 9.82 8.69 11.36
CA GLN A 49 8.90 8.71 10.21
C GLN A 49 9.47 9.47 9.00
N LYS A 50 10.27 10.52 9.25
CA LYS A 50 10.94 11.31 8.20
C LYS A 50 12.23 10.69 7.69
N SER A 51 12.80 9.72 8.41
CA SER A 51 14.01 9.00 7.97
C SER A 51 13.73 8.08 6.79
N ASP A 52 14.78 7.49 6.22
CA ASP A 52 14.69 6.46 5.17
C ASP A 52 14.55 5.04 5.72
N TYR A 53 14.38 4.87 7.04
CA TYR A 53 14.22 3.55 7.63
C TYR A 53 12.89 2.91 7.19
N ARG A 54 12.97 1.82 6.44
CA ARG A 54 11.81 1.06 5.94
C ARG A 54 11.94 -0.42 6.25
N THR A 55 10.82 -1.07 6.52
CA THR A 55 10.78 -2.47 6.90
C THR A 55 9.89 -3.29 5.97
N ILE A 56 10.09 -4.60 6.01
CA ILE A 56 9.07 -5.56 5.57
C ILE A 56 8.03 -5.65 6.69
N TYR A 57 6.75 -5.47 6.34
CA TYR A 57 5.69 -5.41 7.33
C TYR A 57 4.46 -6.20 6.91
N GLN A 58 4.06 -7.16 7.73
CA GLN A 58 2.98 -8.11 7.44
C GLN A 58 1.64 -7.42 7.18
N MET A 59 1.36 -6.32 7.88
CA MET A 59 0.15 -5.54 7.61
C MET A 59 0.15 -4.93 6.20
N GLY A 60 1.32 -4.55 5.69
CA GLY A 60 1.47 -4.08 4.31
C GLY A 60 1.07 -5.15 3.29
N MET A 61 1.44 -6.41 3.54
CA MET A 61 1.02 -7.55 2.70
C MET A 61 -0.49 -7.74 2.72
N GLY A 62 -1.11 -7.72 3.91
CA GLY A 62 -2.56 -7.83 4.05
C GLY A 62 -3.31 -6.71 3.32
N LEU A 63 -2.83 -5.47 3.43
CA LEU A 63 -3.41 -4.31 2.75
C LEU A 63 -3.27 -4.39 1.23
N LYS A 64 -2.14 -4.88 0.71
CA LYS A 64 -1.96 -5.14 -0.73
C LYS A 64 -2.99 -6.16 -1.23
N MET A 65 -3.21 -7.25 -0.49
CA MET A 65 -4.20 -8.27 -0.87
C MET A 65 -5.63 -7.72 -0.83
N GLN A 66 -5.96 -6.88 0.16
CA GLN A 66 -7.27 -6.21 0.21
C GLN A 66 -7.46 -5.24 -0.96
N LEU A 67 -6.40 -4.53 -1.38
CA LEU A 67 -6.44 -3.69 -2.58
C LEU A 67 -6.70 -4.53 -3.82
N MET A 68 -5.99 -5.66 -3.99
CA MET A 68 -6.17 -6.57 -5.12
C MET A 68 -7.58 -7.16 -5.17
N ALA A 69 -8.15 -7.53 -4.02
CA ALA A 69 -9.49 -8.10 -3.94
C ALA A 69 -10.61 -7.06 -4.20
N ALA A 70 -10.31 -5.77 -4.02
CA ALA A 70 -11.27 -4.68 -4.18
C ALA A 70 -11.22 -4.01 -5.56
N LEU A 71 -10.18 -4.31 -6.34
CA LEU A 71 -10.00 -3.88 -7.73
C LEU A 71 -10.63 -4.91 -8.67
#